data_AF-A0A382J3F3-F1
#
_entry.id   AF-A0A382J3F3-F1
#
_cell.length_a   1.000
_cell.length_b   1.000
_cell.length_c   1.000
_cell.angle_alpha   90.00
_cell.angle_beta   90.00
_cell.angle_gamma   90.00
#
_symmetry.space_group_name_H-M   'P 1'
#
loop_
_entity.id
_entity.type
_entity.pdbx_description
1 polymer ?
#
loop_
_entity_poly.entity_id
_entity_poly.type
_entity_poly.pdbx_seq_one_letter_code
_entity_poly.pdbx_strand_id
1 'polypeptide(L)'
;HGEMLGDHGQWQKNSPFEASVRVPMLVRLPSRFAAGAVNGDLVSLLDLMPTMLELAEVDYPGQSALLGTSLLGCEGGGLAQKREDYVIEIGRGASRWLSLRGHRWKYNYWMADGWEELLDLENDPQELNNLLLGKVNAEDSQRADAMKVELTAWEAAHGFEDSLDENGVLRNFGRSPTDHTKMGTNGQFPRWVARLPDGEQAVMESRGETVLNAIHKENSFTLEEINLKAFKENGGSLAGTPQQRLLDEIE
;
A
#
# COMPACT_ATOMS: atom_id res chain seq x y z
N HIS A 1 -0.72 -5.26 -4.15
CA HIS A 1 -1.31 -4.18 -3.34
C HIS A 1 -2.67 -3.81 -3.94
N GLY A 2 -3.50 -3.10 -3.17
CA GLY A 2 -4.74 -2.47 -3.61
C GLY A 2 -4.53 -1.02 -4.07
N GLU A 3 -5.53 -0.18 -3.84
CA GLU A 3 -5.60 1.21 -4.26
C GLU A 3 -6.62 1.95 -3.38
N MET A 4 -6.27 3.16 -2.94
CA MET A 4 -7.10 3.96 -2.03
C MET A 4 -8.28 4.63 -2.75
N LEU A 5 -8.16 5.03 -4.02
CA LEU A 5 -9.25 5.69 -4.79
C LEU A 5 -10.05 6.78 -4.04
N GLY A 6 -9.43 7.53 -3.12
CA GLY A 6 -10.08 8.56 -2.32
C GLY A 6 -10.39 8.15 -0.87
N ASP A 7 -10.29 6.86 -0.52
CA ASP A 7 -10.40 6.39 0.87
C ASP A 7 -9.36 7.10 1.75
N HIS A 8 -9.78 7.52 2.94
CA HIS A 8 -9.00 8.36 3.86
C HIS A 8 -8.46 9.67 3.23
N GLY A 9 -9.09 10.15 2.15
CA GLY A 9 -8.60 11.31 1.39
C GLY A 9 -7.27 11.05 0.66
N GLN A 10 -6.89 9.78 0.49
CA GLN A 10 -5.65 9.36 -0.13
C GLN A 10 -5.90 8.84 -1.55
N TRP A 11 -4.88 9.00 -2.39
CA TRP A 11 -4.82 8.42 -3.72
C TRP A 11 -3.61 7.48 -3.77
N GLN A 12 -3.63 6.55 -4.73
CA GLN A 12 -2.61 5.52 -4.91
C GLN A 12 -2.63 4.45 -3.81
N LYS A 13 -1.44 3.99 -3.43
CA LYS A 13 -1.14 2.95 -2.46
C LYS A 13 0.06 3.46 -1.64
N ASN A 14 0.66 2.59 -0.83
CA ASN A 14 1.67 2.95 0.18
C ASN A 14 1.05 3.51 1.46
N SER A 15 -0.12 2.99 1.80
CA SER A 15 -0.80 3.23 3.06
C SER A 15 -1.02 1.89 3.78
N PRO A 16 -1.00 1.84 5.12
CA PRO A 16 -1.23 0.59 5.84
C PRO A 16 -2.69 0.14 5.80
N PHE A 17 -3.65 0.99 5.43
CA PHE A 17 -5.09 0.68 5.41
C PHE A 17 -5.44 -0.46 4.44
N GLU A 18 -6.50 -1.22 4.77
CA GLU A 18 -6.97 -2.42 4.06
C GLU A 18 -7.22 -2.14 2.57
N ALA A 19 -7.73 -0.97 2.19
CA ALA A 19 -7.91 -0.59 0.79
C ALA A 19 -6.59 -0.64 -0.02
N SER A 20 -5.45 -0.36 0.62
CA SER A 20 -4.11 -0.40 0.01
C SER A 20 -3.42 -1.75 0.19
N VAL A 21 -3.62 -2.45 1.32
CA VAL A 21 -2.82 -3.66 1.64
C VAL A 21 -3.54 -4.98 1.38
N ARG A 22 -4.87 -5.03 1.53
CA ARG A 22 -5.65 -6.26 1.35
C ARG A 22 -5.90 -6.49 -0.14
N VAL A 23 -5.45 -7.64 -0.63
CA VAL A 23 -5.59 -8.00 -2.05
C VAL A 23 -6.46 -9.24 -2.22
N PRO A 24 -7.22 -9.35 -3.33
CA PRO A 24 -7.92 -10.58 -3.65
C PRO A 24 -6.92 -11.67 -4.03
N MET A 25 -7.18 -12.90 -3.58
CA MET A 25 -6.44 -14.09 -3.97
C MET A 25 -7.42 -15.22 -4.29
N LEU A 26 -7.31 -15.78 -5.48
CA LEU A 26 -8.11 -16.91 -5.94
C LEU A 26 -7.17 -18.03 -6.36
N VAL A 27 -7.36 -19.22 -5.80
CA VAL A 27 -6.57 -20.41 -6.13
C VAL A 27 -7.48 -21.49 -6.65
N ARG A 28 -7.15 -22.06 -7.80
CA ARG A 28 -7.88 -23.19 -8.40
C ARG A 28 -6.99 -24.41 -8.43
N LEU A 29 -7.23 -25.33 -7.50
CA LEU A 29 -6.54 -26.62 -7.45
C LEU A 29 -7.57 -27.74 -7.22
N PRO A 30 -8.27 -28.21 -8.28
CA PRO A 30 -9.43 -29.10 -8.13
C PRO A 30 -9.13 -30.44 -7.46
N SER A 31 -7.87 -30.90 -7.49
CA SER A 31 -7.41 -32.12 -6.82
C SER A 31 -7.25 -31.98 -5.30
N ARG A 32 -7.37 -30.76 -4.77
CA ARG A 32 -7.15 -30.45 -3.34
C ARG A 32 -8.24 -29.57 -2.74
N PHE A 33 -8.78 -28.63 -3.51
CA PHE A 33 -9.68 -27.60 -3.00
C PHE A 33 -11.08 -27.75 -3.58
N ALA A 34 -12.08 -27.75 -2.69
CA ALA A 34 -13.47 -27.70 -3.09
C ALA A 34 -13.76 -26.37 -3.81
N ALA A 35 -14.51 -26.43 -4.91
CA ALA A 35 -14.94 -25.23 -5.61
C ALA A 35 -15.80 -24.34 -4.70
N GLY A 36 -15.50 -23.05 -4.66
CA GLY A 36 -16.25 -22.07 -3.87
C GLY A 36 -15.90 -22.03 -2.38
N ALA A 37 -14.90 -22.79 -1.92
CA ALA A 37 -14.42 -22.68 -0.54
C ALA A 37 -13.83 -21.28 -0.27
N VAL A 38 -14.06 -20.77 0.93
CA VAL A 38 -13.50 -19.50 1.43
C VAL A 38 -12.66 -19.80 2.66
N ASN A 39 -11.39 -19.39 2.64
CA ASN A 39 -10.48 -19.48 3.76
C ASN A 39 -10.36 -18.09 4.42
N GLY A 40 -10.46 -18.04 5.76
CA GLY A 40 -10.39 -16.81 6.56
C GLY A 40 -9.10 -16.65 7.36
N ASP A 41 -8.07 -17.47 7.09
CA ASP A 41 -6.75 -17.35 7.71
C ASP A 41 -6.04 -16.06 7.26
N LEU A 42 -5.10 -15.59 8.08
CA LEU A 42 -4.27 -14.45 7.71
C LEU A 42 -3.15 -14.90 6.79
N VAL A 43 -3.33 -14.67 5.51
CA VAL A 43 -2.39 -15.03 4.45
C VAL A 43 -1.64 -13.81 3.92
N SER A 44 -0.42 -14.04 3.47
CA SER A 44 0.47 -13.04 2.89
C SER A 44 0.92 -13.47 1.50
N LEU A 45 1.31 -12.51 0.66
CA LEU A 45 1.96 -12.83 -0.62
C LEU A 45 3.27 -13.61 -0.44
N LEU A 46 3.88 -13.52 0.75
CA LEU A 46 5.06 -14.33 1.11
C LEU A 46 4.75 -15.83 1.19
N ASP A 47 3.49 -16.21 1.39
CA ASP A 47 3.03 -17.61 1.45
C ASP A 47 2.99 -18.26 0.05
N LEU A 48 3.02 -17.47 -1.03
CA LEU A 48 2.98 -18.00 -2.40
C LEU A 48 4.24 -18.78 -2.74
N MET A 49 5.42 -18.29 -2.36
CA MET A 49 6.68 -18.96 -2.66
C MET A 49 6.76 -20.38 -2.07
N PRO A 50 6.58 -20.60 -0.75
CA PRO A 50 6.59 -21.95 -0.18
C PRO A 50 5.46 -22.83 -0.72
N THR A 51 4.28 -22.27 -1.02
CA THR A 51 3.18 -23.01 -1.65
C THR A 51 3.57 -23.56 -3.02
N MET A 52 4.22 -22.76 -3.86
CA MET A 52 4.64 -23.16 -5.20
C MET A 52 5.77 -24.19 -5.17
N LEU A 53 6.70 -24.05 -4.22
CA LEU A 53 7.79 -25.02 -4.03
C LEU A 53 7.24 -26.39 -3.60
N GLU A 54 6.29 -26.42 -2.66
CA GLU A 54 5.63 -27.66 -2.24
C GLU A 54 4.84 -28.31 -3.39
N LEU A 55 4.09 -27.53 -4.17
CA LEU A 55 3.37 -28.04 -5.34
C LEU A 55 4.30 -28.61 -6.42
N ALA A 56 5.48 -28.03 -6.58
CA ALA A 56 6.47 -28.47 -7.57
C ALA A 56 7.39 -29.59 -7.03
N GLU A 57 7.24 -29.98 -5.75
CA GLU A 57 8.09 -30.97 -5.08
C GLU A 57 9.59 -30.63 -5.18
N VAL A 58 9.92 -29.35 -5.00
CA VAL A 58 11.29 -28.84 -5.05
C VAL A 58 11.69 -28.17 -3.74
N ASP A 59 12.93 -28.39 -3.34
CA ASP A 59 13.51 -27.73 -2.17
C ASP A 59 13.79 -26.26 -2.43
N TYR A 60 13.61 -25.43 -1.40
CA TYR A 60 14.02 -24.04 -1.44
C TYR A 60 15.56 -23.93 -1.44
N PRO A 61 16.18 -23.32 -2.47
CA PRO A 61 17.65 -23.27 -2.59
C PRO A 61 18.29 -22.11 -1.82
N GLY A 62 17.49 -21.21 -1.23
CA GLY A 62 17.99 -20.03 -0.56
C GLY A 62 18.55 -20.32 0.83
N GLN A 63 19.49 -19.48 1.26
CA GLN A 63 20.16 -19.64 2.56
C GLN A 63 19.34 -19.07 3.73
N SER A 64 18.53 -18.05 3.46
CA SER A 64 17.68 -17.39 4.45
C SER A 64 16.30 -18.03 4.50
N ALA A 65 15.80 -18.31 5.70
CA ALA A 65 14.46 -18.86 5.90
C ALA A 65 13.38 -18.01 5.21
N LEU A 66 12.38 -18.69 4.64
CA LEU A 66 11.19 -18.04 4.12
C LEU A 66 10.31 -17.58 5.29
N LEU A 67 9.81 -16.34 5.22
CA LEU A 67 8.87 -15.81 6.21
C LEU A 67 7.43 -16.27 5.97
N GLY A 68 7.13 -16.73 4.75
CA GLY A 68 5.84 -17.32 4.42
C GLY A 68 5.73 -18.79 4.81
N THR A 69 4.51 -19.31 4.75
CA THR A 69 4.18 -20.72 5.00
C THR A 69 3.27 -21.21 3.88
N SER A 70 3.40 -22.48 3.50
CA SER A 70 2.57 -23.05 2.43
C SER A 70 1.08 -23.01 2.77
N LEU A 71 0.27 -22.70 1.76
CA LEU A 71 -1.19 -22.69 1.79
C LEU A 71 -1.80 -24.07 1.51
N LEU A 72 -0.99 -25.13 1.47
CA LEU A 72 -1.44 -26.52 1.32
C LEU A 72 -1.62 -27.24 2.66
N GLY A 73 -1.51 -26.52 3.79
CA GLY A 73 -1.41 -27.12 5.11
C GLY A 73 -2.68 -27.79 5.64
N CYS A 74 -3.84 -27.55 5.02
CA CYS A 74 -5.10 -28.16 5.39
C CYS A 74 -5.99 -28.51 4.18
N GLU A 75 -6.91 -29.46 4.39
CA GLU A 75 -7.89 -29.83 3.37
C GLU A 75 -8.81 -28.65 3.05
N GLY A 76 -8.92 -28.27 1.78
CA GLY A 76 -9.61 -27.04 1.35
C GLY A 76 -8.72 -25.80 1.21
N GLY A 77 -7.45 -25.90 1.58
CA GLY A 77 -6.45 -24.84 1.44
C GLY A 77 -6.40 -23.90 2.64
N GLY A 78 -5.20 -23.42 2.96
CA GLY A 78 -4.92 -22.63 4.15
C GLY A 78 -3.61 -23.00 4.80
N LEU A 79 -3.34 -22.36 5.94
CA LEU A 79 -2.13 -22.60 6.72
C LEU A 79 -2.30 -23.85 7.58
N ALA A 80 -1.23 -24.65 7.74
CA ALA A 80 -1.23 -25.80 8.65
C ALA A 80 -1.42 -25.36 10.11
N GLN A 81 -0.78 -24.24 10.47
CA GLN A 81 -0.97 -23.54 11.72
C GLN A 81 -1.51 -22.15 11.42
N LYS A 82 -2.66 -21.82 12.02
CA LYS A 82 -3.24 -20.48 11.86
C LYS A 82 -2.30 -19.42 12.41
N ARG A 83 -2.15 -18.37 11.64
CA ARG A 83 -1.39 -17.18 11.99
C ARG A 83 -2.30 -16.19 12.74
N GLU A 84 -1.83 -15.66 13.85
CA GLU A 84 -2.56 -14.67 14.65
C GLU A 84 -2.42 -13.26 14.08
N ASP A 85 -1.25 -12.95 13.53
CA ASP A 85 -0.90 -11.65 12.96
C ASP A 85 0.22 -11.75 11.90
N TYR A 86 0.41 -10.68 11.12
CA TYR A 86 1.56 -10.52 10.24
C TYR A 86 1.97 -9.05 10.16
N VAL A 87 3.24 -8.83 9.80
CA VAL A 87 3.77 -7.48 9.57
C VAL A 87 3.65 -7.10 8.10
N ILE A 88 3.19 -5.87 7.87
CA ILE A 88 3.21 -5.17 6.59
C ILE A 88 4.11 -3.96 6.74
N GLU A 89 5.01 -3.76 5.80
CA GLU A 89 5.97 -2.67 5.84
C GLU A 89 6.09 -1.99 4.48
N ILE A 90 6.47 -0.71 4.50
CA ILE A 90 6.97 -0.04 3.32
C ILE A 90 7.97 1.05 3.70
N GLY A 91 8.84 1.39 2.76
CA GLY A 91 9.72 2.55 2.89
C GLY A 91 10.88 2.32 3.87
N ARG A 92 11.69 3.37 4.03
CA ARG A 92 12.85 3.42 4.91
C ARG A 92 13.01 4.82 5.52
N GLY A 93 13.66 4.92 6.67
CA GLY A 93 13.84 6.19 7.38
C GLY A 93 12.50 6.86 7.68
N ALA A 94 12.44 8.18 7.53
CA ALA A 94 11.20 8.95 7.75
C ALA A 94 10.03 8.57 6.82
N SER A 95 10.26 7.88 5.70
CA SER A 95 9.18 7.41 4.82
C SER A 95 8.61 6.05 5.23
N ARG A 96 9.20 5.42 6.25
CA ARG A 96 8.83 4.07 6.69
C ARG A 96 7.57 4.10 7.53
N TRP A 97 6.70 3.13 7.26
CA TRP A 97 5.67 2.74 8.20
C TRP A 97 5.64 1.22 8.34
N LEU A 98 5.16 0.78 9.49
CA LEU A 98 4.99 -0.62 9.88
C LEU A 98 3.55 -0.82 10.32
N SER A 99 2.98 -1.98 10.02
CA SER A 99 1.65 -2.37 10.47
C SER A 99 1.68 -3.81 10.97
N LEU A 100 1.30 -4.02 12.22
CA LEU A 100 1.00 -5.35 12.75
C LEU A 100 -0.50 -5.60 12.57
N ARG A 101 -0.83 -6.53 11.69
CA ARG A 101 -2.21 -6.84 11.31
C ARG A 101 -2.59 -8.19 11.92
N GLY A 102 -3.40 -8.18 12.99
CA GLY A 102 -4.06 -9.37 13.56
C GLY A 102 -5.51 -9.52 13.10
N HIS A 103 -6.21 -10.60 13.48
CA HIS A 103 -7.58 -10.92 13.00
C HIS A 103 -8.58 -9.75 13.13
N ARG A 104 -8.61 -9.15 14.31
CA ARG A 104 -9.48 -8.03 14.66
C ARG A 104 -8.72 -6.72 14.81
N TRP A 105 -7.52 -6.77 15.38
CA TRP A 105 -6.79 -5.57 15.76
C TRP A 105 -5.68 -5.30 14.75
N LYS A 106 -5.48 -4.03 14.45
CA LYS A 106 -4.39 -3.57 13.61
C LYS A 106 -3.69 -2.40 14.29
N TYR A 107 -2.37 -2.48 14.34
CA TYR A 107 -1.53 -1.45 14.93
C TYR A 107 -0.57 -0.91 13.88
N ASN A 108 -0.64 0.39 13.59
CA ASN A 108 0.26 1.06 12.66
C ASN A 108 1.24 1.96 13.41
N TYR A 109 2.50 1.98 12.96
CA TYR A 109 3.54 2.90 13.42
C TYR A 109 4.16 3.63 12.23
N TRP A 110 4.13 4.96 12.28
CA TRP A 110 4.68 5.82 11.24
C TRP A 110 6.01 6.41 11.74
N MET A 111 7.13 6.01 11.11
CA MET A 111 8.46 6.43 11.56
C MET A 111 8.75 7.92 11.28
N ALA A 112 7.93 8.57 10.45
CA ALA A 112 8.05 9.99 10.13
C ALA A 112 7.95 10.86 11.39
N ASP A 113 6.91 10.65 12.20
CA ASP A 113 6.56 11.47 13.35
C ASP A 113 6.22 10.65 14.60
N GLY A 114 6.38 9.32 14.55
CA GLY A 114 6.01 8.44 15.64
C GLY A 114 4.50 8.36 15.84
N TRP A 115 3.71 8.64 14.80
CA TRP A 115 2.26 8.49 14.85
C TRP A 115 1.89 7.01 15.02
N GLU A 116 0.96 6.76 15.93
CA GLU A 116 0.49 5.42 16.30
C GLU A 116 -1.01 5.31 16.06
N GLU A 117 -1.44 4.18 15.51
CA GLU A 117 -2.85 3.92 15.27
C GLU A 117 -3.21 2.54 15.78
N LEU A 118 -4.25 2.44 16.61
CA LEU A 118 -4.90 1.19 16.96
C LEU A 118 -6.30 1.18 16.36
N LEU A 119 -6.58 0.18 15.52
CA LEU A 119 -7.82 0.06 14.75
C LEU A 119 -8.53 -1.27 15.08
N ASP A 120 -9.85 -1.21 15.27
CA ASP A 120 -10.72 -2.38 15.44
C ASP A 120 -11.36 -2.74 14.09
N LEU A 121 -10.78 -3.70 13.37
CA LEU A 121 -11.26 -4.13 12.05
C LEU A 121 -12.61 -4.86 12.09
N GLU A 122 -13.06 -5.31 13.27
CA GLU A 122 -14.38 -5.96 13.42
C GLU A 122 -15.49 -4.92 13.55
N ASN A 123 -15.30 -3.91 14.41
CA ASN A 123 -16.32 -2.87 14.66
C ASN A 123 -16.16 -1.64 13.76
N ASP A 124 -14.97 -1.44 13.19
CA ASP A 124 -14.63 -0.35 12.28
C ASP A 124 -13.85 -0.88 11.06
N PRO A 125 -14.51 -1.64 10.17
CA PRO A 125 -13.87 -2.22 8.98
C PRO A 125 -13.43 -1.16 7.95
N GLN A 126 -13.82 0.11 8.12
CA GLN A 126 -13.39 1.23 7.29
C GLN A 126 -12.17 1.96 7.90
N GLU A 127 -11.66 1.51 9.05
CA GLU A 127 -10.45 2.04 9.68
C GLU A 127 -10.50 3.56 9.96
N LEU A 128 -11.67 4.09 10.29
CA LEU A 128 -11.89 5.54 10.42
C LEU A 128 -11.58 6.09 11.82
N ASN A 129 -11.52 5.22 12.83
CA ASN A 129 -11.40 5.59 14.24
C ASN A 129 -10.12 5.02 14.83
N ASN A 130 -9.12 5.88 14.98
CA ASN A 130 -7.94 5.55 15.79
C ASN A 130 -8.31 5.58 17.28
N LEU A 131 -8.27 4.41 17.93
CA LEU A 131 -8.62 4.24 19.34
C LEU A 131 -7.63 4.88 20.32
N LEU A 132 -6.47 5.33 19.82
CA LEU A 132 -5.48 6.08 20.60
C LEU A 132 -5.74 7.59 20.64
N LEU A 133 -6.83 8.06 20.03
CA LEU A 133 -7.24 9.46 20.05
C LEU A 133 -8.39 9.72 21.02
N GLY A 134 -8.42 10.92 21.61
CA GLY A 134 -9.49 11.34 22.51
C GLY A 134 -9.44 10.64 23.86
N LYS A 135 -10.56 10.03 24.28
CA LYS A 135 -10.65 9.32 25.58
C LYS A 135 -10.22 7.87 25.38
N VAL A 136 -8.92 7.64 25.46
CA VAL A 136 -8.33 6.30 25.40
C VAL A 136 -8.66 5.53 26.68
N ASN A 137 -9.18 4.31 26.56
CA ASN A 137 -9.40 3.42 27.70
C ASN A 137 -8.14 2.57 27.97
N ALA A 138 -8.04 2.03 29.18
CA ALA A 138 -6.84 1.30 29.61
C ALA A 138 -6.59 0.00 28.81
N GLU A 139 -7.65 -0.65 28.32
CA GLU A 139 -7.55 -1.89 27.55
C GLU A 139 -6.95 -1.61 26.17
N ASP A 140 -7.36 -0.53 25.51
CA ASP A 140 -6.83 -0.12 24.20
C ASP A 140 -5.36 0.33 24.32
N SER A 141 -5.00 1.07 25.37
CA SER A 141 -3.59 1.41 25.64
C SER A 141 -2.74 0.15 25.84
N GLN A 142 -3.18 -0.79 26.68
CA GLN A 142 -2.45 -2.04 26.92
C GLN A 142 -2.31 -2.88 25.64
N ARG A 143 -3.35 -2.88 24.79
CA ARG A 143 -3.32 -3.58 23.51
C ARG A 143 -2.32 -2.97 22.54
N ALA A 144 -2.34 -1.64 22.38
CA ALA A 144 -1.37 -0.94 21.55
C ALA A 144 0.06 -1.17 22.04
N ASP A 145 0.31 -1.10 23.36
CA ASP A 145 1.63 -1.36 23.94
C ASP A 145 2.10 -2.79 23.63
N ALA A 146 1.23 -3.80 23.77
CA ALA A 146 1.57 -5.18 23.44
C ALA A 146 1.90 -5.38 21.96
N MET A 147 1.07 -4.83 21.07
CA MET A 147 1.28 -4.90 19.61
C MET A 147 2.54 -4.13 19.19
N LYS A 148 2.85 -3.00 19.85
CA LYS A 148 4.07 -2.23 19.62
C LYS A 148 5.32 -3.02 20.00
N VAL A 149 5.30 -3.73 21.13
CA VAL A 149 6.40 -4.60 21.56
C VAL A 149 6.65 -5.69 20.52
N GLU A 150 5.60 -6.35 20.05
CA GLU A 150 5.68 -7.38 19.02
C GLU A 150 6.22 -6.83 17.69
N LEU A 151 5.67 -5.70 17.23
CA LEU A 151 6.12 -5.06 16.00
C LEU A 151 7.58 -4.60 16.08
N THR A 152 8.01 -4.12 17.25
CA THR A 152 9.41 -3.73 17.50
C THR A 152 10.34 -4.96 17.47
N ALA A 153 9.90 -6.08 18.06
CA ALA A 153 10.67 -7.33 18.03
C ALA A 153 10.80 -7.87 16.59
N TRP A 154 9.75 -7.79 15.79
CA TRP A 154 9.81 -8.15 14.38
C TRP A 154 10.79 -7.24 13.61
N GLU A 155 10.71 -5.92 13.80
CA GLU A 155 11.61 -4.97 13.14
C GLU A 155 13.07 -5.19 13.54
N ALA A 156 13.34 -5.57 14.80
CA ALA A 156 14.68 -5.92 15.25
C ALA A 156 15.25 -7.17 14.56
N ALA A 157 14.38 -8.16 14.27
CA ALA A 157 14.79 -9.43 13.68
C ALA A 157 14.86 -9.39 12.15
N HIS A 158 14.03 -8.56 11.50
CA HIS A 158 13.81 -8.60 10.05
C HIS A 158 13.95 -7.26 9.33
N GLY A 159 13.91 -6.16 10.07
CA GLY A 159 13.90 -4.80 9.54
C GLY A 159 15.28 -4.23 9.26
N PHE A 160 15.35 -2.90 9.21
CA PHE A 160 16.61 -2.19 8.96
C PHE A 160 17.31 -1.78 10.26
N GLU A 161 18.65 -1.82 10.27
CA GLU A 161 19.46 -1.41 11.43
C GLU A 161 19.17 0.04 11.88
N ASP A 162 18.80 0.92 10.95
CA ASP A 162 18.48 2.31 11.24
C ASP A 162 17.04 2.54 11.72
N SER A 163 16.21 1.49 11.78
CA SER A 163 14.81 1.60 12.23
C SER A 163 14.66 1.67 13.74
N LEU A 164 15.68 1.26 14.51
CA LEU A 164 15.65 1.24 15.99
C LEU A 164 16.66 2.21 16.59
N ASP A 165 16.27 2.92 17.65
CA ASP A 165 17.16 3.81 18.40
C ASP A 165 18.19 3.02 19.24
N GLU A 166 19.04 3.75 19.98
CA GLU A 166 20.06 3.16 20.85
C GLU A 166 19.51 2.27 21.98
N ASN A 167 18.21 2.37 22.27
CA ASN A 167 17.51 1.57 23.28
C ASN A 167 16.71 0.42 22.65
N GLY A 168 16.79 0.22 21.34
CA GLY A 168 16.04 -0.81 20.61
C GLY A 168 14.56 -0.46 20.39
N VAL A 169 14.18 0.82 20.50
CA VAL A 169 12.81 1.29 20.27
C VAL A 169 12.66 1.79 18.84
N LEU A 170 11.48 1.59 18.23
CA LEU A 170 11.18 2.11 16.88
C LEU A 170 11.48 3.61 16.80
N ARG A 171 12.35 4.01 15.87
CA ARG A 171 12.76 5.41 15.71
C ARG A 171 11.59 6.28 15.26
N ASN A 172 11.59 7.50 15.79
CA ASN A 172 10.88 8.63 15.22
C ASN A 172 11.93 9.53 14.55
N PHE A 173 11.89 9.64 13.24
CA PHE A 173 12.85 10.46 12.47
C PHE A 173 12.54 11.96 12.50
N GLY A 174 11.36 12.34 13.01
CA GLY A 174 10.86 13.69 12.96
C GLY A 174 10.37 14.07 11.56
N ARG A 175 9.16 14.61 11.48
CA ARG A 175 8.58 15.01 10.20
C ARG A 175 9.33 16.23 9.69
N SER A 176 10.02 16.06 8.56
CA SER A 176 10.45 17.22 7.77
C SER A 176 9.21 17.91 7.20
N PRO A 177 9.08 19.24 7.30
CA PRO A 177 7.99 19.97 6.67
C PRO A 177 7.92 19.59 5.19
N THR A 178 6.71 19.25 4.71
CA THR A 178 6.51 19.04 3.28
C THR A 178 6.73 20.37 2.59
N ASP A 179 7.80 20.48 1.80
CA ASP A 179 8.05 21.64 0.97
C ASP A 179 7.10 21.62 -0.22
N HIS A 180 5.93 22.23 -0.05
CA HIS A 180 4.90 22.33 -1.08
C HIS A 180 5.33 23.15 -2.31
N THR A 181 6.49 23.82 -2.26
CA THR A 181 7.05 24.53 -3.42
C THR A 181 7.84 23.60 -4.34
N LYS A 182 8.25 22.42 -3.85
CA LYS A 182 8.90 21.39 -4.67
C LYS A 182 7.85 20.56 -5.39
N MET A 183 7.64 20.87 -6.67
CA MET A 183 6.97 19.95 -7.59
C MET A 183 7.87 18.75 -7.88
N GLY A 184 7.72 17.69 -7.10
CA GLY A 184 8.28 16.38 -7.42
C GLY A 184 7.35 15.63 -8.35
N THR A 185 7.70 15.50 -9.62
CA THR A 185 7.03 14.52 -10.49
C THR A 185 7.49 13.12 -10.09
N ASN A 186 6.56 12.19 -9.91
CA ASN A 186 6.89 10.78 -9.69
C ASN A 186 7.90 10.31 -10.76
N GLY A 187 9.10 9.89 -10.33
CA GLY A 187 10.18 9.45 -11.21
C GLY A 187 9.90 8.14 -11.94
N GLN A 188 8.76 7.49 -11.66
CA GLN A 188 8.28 6.31 -12.35
C GLN A 188 7.83 6.59 -13.79
N PHE A 189 7.68 7.85 -14.20
CA PHE A 189 7.47 8.13 -15.61
C PHE A 189 8.71 7.72 -16.40
N PRO A 190 8.55 6.89 -17.44
CA PRO A 190 9.67 6.42 -18.21
C PRO A 190 10.50 7.59 -18.77
N ARG A 191 11.78 7.62 -18.40
CA ARG A 191 12.74 8.58 -18.99
C ARG A 191 13.14 8.21 -20.41
N TRP A 192 12.69 7.06 -20.93
CA TRP A 192 13.06 6.59 -22.28
C TRP A 192 12.50 7.50 -23.37
N VAL A 193 11.34 8.14 -23.16
CA VAL A 193 10.77 9.10 -24.12
C VAL A 193 11.73 10.25 -24.39
N ALA A 194 12.37 10.79 -23.36
CA ALA A 194 13.38 11.84 -23.47
C ALA A 194 14.72 11.33 -24.08
N ARG A 195 14.85 10.02 -24.32
CA ARG A 195 16.03 9.38 -24.92
C ARG A 195 15.78 8.88 -26.34
N LEU A 196 14.58 9.05 -26.89
CA LEU A 196 14.30 8.70 -28.27
C LEU A 196 15.03 9.64 -29.24
N PRO A 197 15.32 9.21 -30.48
CA PRO A 197 15.76 10.12 -31.53
C PRO A 197 14.76 11.27 -31.78
N ASP A 198 15.26 12.45 -32.16
CA ASP A 198 14.41 13.65 -32.36
C ASP A 198 13.24 13.39 -33.33
N GLY A 199 13.47 12.61 -34.39
CA GLY A 199 12.44 12.23 -35.36
C GLY A 199 11.33 11.35 -34.77
N GLU A 200 11.65 10.51 -33.78
CA GLU A 200 10.66 9.68 -33.09
C GLU A 200 9.93 10.49 -32.02
N GLN A 201 10.63 11.37 -31.29
CA GLN A 201 9.99 12.29 -30.33
C GLN A 201 8.99 13.22 -31.01
N ALA A 202 9.32 13.74 -32.20
CA ALA A 202 8.50 14.70 -32.93
C ALA A 202 7.14 14.15 -33.39
N VAL A 203 7.00 12.81 -33.48
CA VAL A 203 5.75 12.15 -33.90
C VAL A 203 5.00 11.50 -32.75
N MET A 204 5.52 11.59 -31.51
CA MET A 204 4.77 11.12 -30.34
C MET A 204 3.62 12.06 -30.04
N GLU A 205 2.48 11.48 -29.66
CA GLU A 205 1.37 12.22 -29.07
C GLU A 205 1.86 13.06 -27.88
N SER A 206 1.38 14.30 -27.79
CA SER A 206 1.61 15.09 -26.59
C SER A 206 0.93 14.44 -25.38
N ARG A 207 1.40 14.68 -24.15
CA ARG A 207 0.73 14.13 -22.95
C ARG A 207 -0.73 14.54 -22.86
N GLY A 208 -1.07 15.78 -23.22
CA GLY A 208 -2.45 16.23 -23.30
C GLY A 208 -3.27 15.44 -24.32
N GLU A 209 -2.73 15.21 -25.51
CA GLU A 209 -3.39 14.42 -26.55
C GLU A 209 -3.59 12.95 -26.17
N THR A 210 -2.60 12.32 -25.53
CA THR A 210 -2.77 10.96 -24.99
C THR A 210 -3.88 10.91 -23.94
N VAL A 211 -3.98 11.91 -23.05
CA VAL A 211 -5.06 11.96 -22.05
C VAL A 211 -6.42 12.16 -22.72
N LEU A 212 -6.52 13.08 -23.70
CA LEU A 212 -7.76 13.29 -24.47
C LEU A 212 -8.17 12.00 -25.21
N ASN A 213 -7.24 11.34 -25.90
CA ASN A 213 -7.48 10.08 -26.60
C ASN A 213 -7.90 8.95 -25.66
N ALA A 214 -7.38 8.91 -24.43
CA ALA A 214 -7.78 7.96 -23.42
C ALA A 214 -9.21 8.24 -22.93
N ILE A 215 -9.53 9.49 -22.62
CA ILE A 215 -10.86 9.92 -22.16
C ILE A 215 -11.92 9.74 -23.24
N HIS A 216 -11.61 9.98 -24.51
CA HIS A 216 -12.53 9.72 -25.62
C HIS A 216 -13.02 8.26 -25.70
N LYS A 217 -12.30 7.32 -25.07
CA LYS A 217 -12.66 5.90 -24.99
C LYS A 217 -13.24 5.51 -23.63
N GLU A 218 -13.26 6.44 -22.68
CA GLU A 218 -13.79 6.25 -21.35
C GLU A 218 -15.30 6.50 -21.36
N ASN A 219 -16.05 5.57 -20.78
CA ASN A 219 -17.52 5.62 -20.76
C ASN A 219 -18.06 5.85 -19.34
N SER A 220 -17.19 5.84 -18.33
CA SER A 220 -17.57 6.02 -16.92
C SER A 220 -17.51 7.47 -16.45
N PHE A 221 -16.79 8.35 -17.15
CA PHE A 221 -16.82 9.78 -16.89
C PHE A 221 -16.42 10.63 -18.12
N THR A 222 -16.76 11.92 -18.10
CA THR A 222 -16.32 12.91 -19.10
C THR A 222 -15.36 13.95 -18.51
N LEU A 223 -14.62 14.68 -19.36
CA LEU A 223 -13.71 15.75 -18.88
C LEU A 223 -14.45 16.87 -18.16
N GLU A 224 -15.70 17.14 -18.53
CA GLU A 224 -16.55 18.12 -17.86
C GLU A 224 -16.92 17.72 -16.42
N GLU A 225 -16.90 16.41 -16.12
CA GLU A 225 -17.13 15.88 -14.77
C GLU A 225 -15.87 15.97 -13.90
N ILE A 226 -14.69 16.14 -14.51
CA ILE A 226 -13.48 16.49 -13.80
C ILE A 226 -13.52 18.00 -13.50
N ASN A 227 -13.15 18.38 -12.28
CA ASN A 227 -13.26 19.76 -11.79
C ASN A 227 -12.23 20.74 -12.42
N LEU A 228 -11.84 20.52 -13.68
CA LEU A 228 -10.88 21.34 -14.44
C LEU A 228 -11.44 22.73 -14.73
N LYS A 229 -12.76 22.85 -14.95
CA LYS A 229 -13.44 24.15 -15.03
C LYS A 229 -13.30 24.93 -13.72
N ALA A 230 -13.63 24.32 -12.59
CA ALA A 230 -13.44 24.97 -11.29
C ALA A 230 -11.96 25.27 -11.00
N PHE A 231 -11.03 24.40 -11.39
CA PHE A 231 -9.60 24.65 -11.29
C PHE A 231 -9.19 25.93 -12.05
N LYS A 232 -9.63 26.09 -13.30
CA LYS A 232 -9.38 27.28 -14.13
C LYS A 232 -10.05 28.53 -13.55
N GLU A 233 -11.31 28.43 -13.13
CA GLU A 233 -12.09 29.53 -12.53
C GLU A 233 -11.49 30.02 -11.20
N ASN A 234 -10.82 29.15 -10.45
CA ASN A 234 -10.11 29.49 -9.21
C ASN A 234 -8.63 29.89 -9.43
N GLY A 235 -8.25 30.24 -10.67
CA GLY A 235 -6.92 30.76 -10.99
C GLY A 235 -5.84 29.69 -11.22
N GLY A 236 -6.22 28.41 -11.28
CA GLY A 236 -5.34 27.34 -11.71
C GLY A 236 -4.91 27.50 -13.17
N SER A 237 -3.65 27.22 -13.46
CA SER A 237 -3.08 27.31 -14.82
C SER A 237 -2.20 26.10 -15.10
N LEU A 238 -2.35 25.56 -16.32
CA LEU A 238 -1.46 24.53 -16.88
C LEU A 238 -0.49 25.13 -17.93
N ALA A 239 -0.41 26.45 -18.05
CA ALA A 239 0.43 27.12 -19.04
C ALA A 239 1.91 26.73 -18.85
N GLY A 240 2.56 26.32 -19.93
CA GLY A 240 3.96 25.88 -19.90
C GLY A 240 4.17 24.47 -19.32
N THR A 241 3.10 23.74 -19.00
CA THR A 241 3.18 22.33 -18.58
C THR A 241 2.85 21.40 -19.76
N PRO A 242 3.30 20.13 -19.73
CA PRO A 242 2.89 19.13 -20.72
C PRO A 242 1.37 18.88 -20.80
N GLN A 243 0.59 19.33 -19.81
CA GLN A 243 -0.85 19.14 -19.69
C GLN A 243 -1.67 20.35 -20.17
N GLN A 244 -1.03 21.40 -20.69
CA GLN A 244 -1.71 22.64 -21.09
C GLN A 244 -2.96 22.40 -21.95
N ARG A 245 -2.89 21.48 -22.92
CA ARG A 245 -4.01 21.15 -23.83
C ARG A 245 -5.29 20.69 -23.10
N LEU A 246 -5.21 20.20 -21.85
CA LEU A 246 -6.40 19.80 -21.09
C LEU A 246 -7.32 20.98 -20.74
N LEU A 247 -6.77 22.18 -20.55
CA LEU A 247 -7.57 23.38 -20.25
C LEU A 247 -8.06 24.12 -21.50
N ASP A 248 -7.43 23.85 -22.64
CA ASP A 248 -7.76 24.47 -23.92
C ASP A 248 -9.02 23.83 -24.55
N GLU A 249 -9.32 22.57 -24.22
CA GLU A 249 -10.45 21.80 -24.76
C GLU A 249 -11.74 21.91 -23.93
N ILE A 250 -11.74 22.64 -22.82
CA ILE A 250 -12.90 22.83 -21.92
C ILE A 250 -13.66 24.15 -22.24
N GLU A 251 -13.39 24.74 -23.41
CA GLU A 251 -14.13 25.90 -23.94
C GLU A 251 -15.38 25.47 -24.73
#